data_AF-A0A6N8HMP3-F1
#
_entry.id   AF-A0A6N8HMP3-F1
#
_cell.length_a   1.000
_cell.length_b   1.000
_cell.length_c   1.000
_cell.angle_alpha   90.00
_cell.angle_beta   90.00
_cell.angle_gamma   90.00
#
_symmetry.space_group_name_H-M   'P 1'
#
loop_
_entity.id
_entity.type
_entity.pdbx_description
1 polymer ?
#
loop_
_entity_poly.entity_id
_entity_poly.type
_entity_poly.pdbx_seq_one_letter_code
_entity_poly.pdbx_strand_id
1 'polypeptide(L)'
;MHLYESYLHVLKKNFMLVIMAVGLMVFTFFLWAGVPVFIVGGAMGHLTMNPLVLHAAVSLSAGFLFAFYFAPINLKVAGHVAQLKNDRSFKSFVKIQTVWIVCCAILFEIALMIAFMF
;
A
#
# COMPACT_ATOMS: atom_id res chain seq x y z
N MET A 1 -10.83 -18.51 -0.82
CA MET A 1 -10.03 -19.46 -0.01
C MET A 1 -8.56 -19.54 -0.43
N HIS A 2 -8.21 -19.79 -1.70
CA HIS A 2 -6.82 -20.10 -2.10
C HIS A 2 -5.77 -18.98 -1.93
N LEU A 3 -6.19 -17.69 -1.99
CA LEU A 3 -5.27 -16.55 -1.89
C LEU A 3 -4.77 -16.31 -0.46
N TYR A 4 -5.64 -16.52 0.52
CA TYR A 4 -5.34 -16.37 1.94
C TYR A 4 -4.31 -17.41 2.40
N GLU A 5 -4.52 -18.68 2.04
CA GLU A 5 -3.57 -19.77 2.32
C GLU A 5 -2.20 -19.52 1.67
N SER A 6 -2.20 -19.01 0.42
CA SER A 6 -0.96 -18.64 -0.27
C SER A 6 -0.25 -17.49 0.44
N TYR A 7 -0.98 -16.50 0.94
CA TYR A 7 -0.43 -15.39 1.72
C TYR A 7 0.19 -15.88 3.02
N LEU A 8 -0.54 -16.66 3.82
CA LEU A 8 -0.06 -17.21 5.09
C LEU A 8 1.19 -18.07 4.90
N HIS A 9 1.21 -18.92 3.87
CA HIS A 9 2.37 -19.75 3.56
C HIS A 9 3.62 -18.91 3.25
N VAL A 10 3.48 -17.87 2.40
CA VAL A 10 4.59 -16.98 2.07
C VAL A 10 5.02 -16.14 3.26
N LEU A 11 4.07 -15.66 4.07
CA LEU A 11 4.34 -14.84 5.25
C LEU A 11 5.13 -15.62 6.31
N LYS A 12 4.73 -16.87 6.60
CA LYS A 12 5.45 -17.76 7.54
C LYS A 12 6.85 -18.08 7.04
N LYS A 13 7.01 -18.38 5.75
CA LYS A 13 8.30 -18.73 5.15
C LYS A 13 9.25 -17.52 5.03
N ASN A 14 8.71 -16.31 4.93
CA ASN A 14 9.49 -15.10 4.66
C ASN A 14 9.26 -14.02 5.72
N PHE A 15 9.07 -14.42 6.98
CA PHE A 15 8.77 -13.52 8.10
C PHE A 15 9.79 -12.37 8.24
N MET A 16 11.06 -12.63 7.88
CA MET A 16 12.11 -11.61 7.84
C MET A 16 11.75 -10.40 6.95
N LEU A 17 11.07 -10.61 5.82
CA LEU A 17 10.63 -9.51 4.96
C LEU A 17 9.59 -8.62 5.64
N VAL A 18 8.73 -9.20 6.49
CA VAL A 18 7.75 -8.44 7.25
C VAL A 18 8.45 -7.55 8.26
N ILE A 19 9.41 -8.11 9.01
CA ILE A 19 10.20 -7.35 9.99
C ILE A 19 10.92 -6.18 9.30
N MET A 20 11.58 -6.45 8.16
CA MET A 20 12.28 -5.41 7.40
C MET A 20 11.33 -4.33 6.89
N ALA A 21 10.18 -4.71 6.34
CA ALA A 21 9.19 -3.76 5.86
C ALA A 21 8.64 -2.87 6.99
N VAL A 22 8.30 -3.47 8.14
CA VAL A 22 7.82 -2.73 9.32
C VAL A 22 8.90 -1.80 9.87
N GLY A 23 10.14 -2.29 10.02
CA GLY A 23 11.26 -1.47 10.46
C GLY A 23 11.48 -0.27 9.54
N LEU A 24 11.58 -0.51 8.23
CA LEU A 24 11.76 0.54 7.24
C LEU A 24 10.61 1.56 7.27
N MET A 25 9.37 1.08 7.37
CA MET A 25 8.17 1.92 7.42
C MET A 25 8.16 2.88 8.61
N VAL A 26 8.62 2.45 9.79
CA VAL A 26 8.76 3.32 10.97
C VAL A 26 9.80 4.41 10.70
N PHE A 27 10.99 4.05 10.21
CA PHE A 27 12.05 5.02 9.94
C PHE A 27 11.74 5.99 8.80
N THR A 28 10.83 5.61 7.90
CA THR A 28 10.47 6.39 6.73
C THR A 28 9.06 6.96 6.80
N PHE A 29 8.51 7.13 8.02
CA PHE A 29 7.18 7.73 8.24
C PHE A 29 6.98 9.05 7.49
N PHE A 30 7.98 9.92 7.50
CA PHE A 30 7.95 11.19 6.76
C PHE A 30 7.78 11.02 5.25
N LEU A 31 8.25 9.92 4.67
CA LEU A 31 8.09 9.66 3.24
C LEU A 31 6.68 9.25 2.90
N TRP A 32 6.11 8.26 3.58
CA TRP A 32 4.81 7.72 3.18
C TRP A 32 3.61 8.47 3.76
N ALA A 33 3.77 9.23 4.85
CA ALA A 33 2.71 10.09 5.39
C ALA A 33 2.96 11.58 5.08
N GLY A 34 4.20 12.05 5.25
CA GLY A 34 4.54 13.45 5.06
C GLY A 34 4.47 13.91 3.60
N VAL A 35 5.07 13.15 2.66
CA VAL A 35 5.03 13.52 1.22
C VAL A 35 3.59 13.63 0.69
N PRO A 36 2.68 12.66 0.94
CA PRO A 36 1.28 12.80 0.56
C PRO A 36 0.59 14.03 1.13
N VAL A 37 0.72 14.28 2.44
CA VAL A 37 -0.01 15.38 3.08
C VAL A 37 0.52 16.74 2.65
N PHE A 38 1.84 16.93 2.68
CA PHE A 38 2.43 18.24 2.46
C PHE A 38 2.73 18.53 0.99
N ILE A 39 3.32 17.58 0.26
CA ILE A 39 3.73 17.80 -1.13
C ILE A 39 2.54 17.59 -2.06
N VAL A 40 1.89 16.43 -2.00
CA VAL A 40 0.75 16.13 -2.87
C VAL A 40 -0.45 16.97 -2.47
N GLY A 41 -0.76 17.08 -1.18
CA GLY A 41 -1.84 17.93 -0.68
C GLY A 41 -1.64 19.41 -1.03
N GLY A 42 -0.42 19.94 -0.83
CA GLY A 42 -0.10 21.32 -1.22
C GLY A 42 -0.26 21.56 -2.73
N ALA A 43 0.36 20.70 -3.56
CA ALA A 43 0.27 20.83 -5.01
C ALA A 43 -1.18 20.72 -5.52
N MET A 44 -1.95 19.75 -5.03
CA MET A 44 -3.34 19.56 -5.42
C MET A 44 -4.25 20.68 -4.92
N GLY A 45 -3.97 21.24 -3.73
CA GLY A 45 -4.70 22.40 -3.21
C GLY A 45 -4.56 23.66 -4.06
N HIS A 46 -3.45 23.79 -4.81
CA HIS A 46 -3.27 24.85 -5.81
C HIS A 46 -4.01 24.57 -7.12
N LEU A 47 -4.22 23.29 -7.48
CA LEU A 47 -4.84 22.89 -8.74
C LEU A 47 -6.37 22.78 -8.64
N THR A 48 -6.89 22.42 -7.47
CA THR A 48 -8.33 22.21 -7.25
C THR A 48 -8.74 22.58 -5.84
N MET A 49 -9.89 23.25 -5.72
CA MET A 49 -10.55 23.51 -4.45
C MET A 49 -11.55 22.41 -4.08
N ASN A 50 -11.70 21.36 -4.90
CA ASN A 50 -12.61 20.27 -4.60
C ASN A 50 -11.99 19.35 -3.51
N PRO A 51 -12.56 19.32 -2.30
CA PRO A 51 -11.98 18.56 -1.19
C PRO A 51 -11.97 17.06 -1.47
N LEU A 52 -12.96 16.53 -2.19
CA LEU A 52 -13.00 15.11 -2.51
C LEU A 52 -11.84 14.69 -3.41
N VAL A 53 -11.49 15.52 -4.39
CA VAL A 53 -10.34 15.26 -5.27
C VAL A 53 -9.02 15.39 -4.51
N LEU A 54 -8.92 16.36 -3.61
CA LEU A 54 -7.75 16.56 -2.76
C LEU A 54 -7.50 15.35 -1.86
N HIS A 55 -8.50 14.93 -1.10
CA HIS A 55 -8.42 13.77 -0.20
C HIS A 55 -8.13 12.47 -0.96
N ALA A 56 -8.77 12.26 -2.11
CA ALA A 56 -8.50 11.09 -2.95
C ALA A 56 -7.05 11.06 -3.47
N ALA A 57 -6.50 12.22 -3.89
CA ALA A 57 -5.12 12.29 -4.36
C ALA A 57 -4.10 12.03 -3.24
N VAL A 58 -4.32 12.64 -2.07
CA VAL A 58 -3.47 12.44 -0.89
C VAL A 58 -3.52 10.98 -0.44
N SER A 59 -4.71 10.43 -0.20
CA SER A 59 -4.87 9.04 0.25
C SER A 59 -4.35 8.01 -0.75
N LEU A 60 -4.58 8.18 -2.05
CA LEU A 60 -4.02 7.28 -3.08
C LEU A 60 -2.50 7.36 -3.14
N SER A 61 -1.90 8.55 -3.01
CA SER A 61 -0.45 8.69 -3.01
C SER A 61 0.19 8.05 -1.78
N ALA A 62 -0.43 8.19 -0.60
CA ALA A 62 -0.02 7.51 0.62
C ALA A 62 -0.18 5.99 0.48
N GLY A 63 -1.33 5.52 -0.01
CA GLY A 63 -1.60 4.11 -0.26
C GLY A 63 -0.60 3.50 -1.24
N PHE A 64 -0.20 4.24 -2.27
CA PHE A 64 0.84 3.85 -3.20
C PHE A 64 2.19 3.68 -2.48
N LEU A 65 2.71 4.72 -1.84
CA LEU A 65 4.00 4.67 -1.16
C LEU A 65 4.04 3.59 -0.06
N PHE A 66 2.96 3.47 0.71
CA PHE A 66 2.84 2.49 1.77
C PHE A 66 2.80 1.04 1.23
N ALA A 67 2.03 0.78 0.17
CA ALA A 67 1.96 -0.56 -0.42
C ALA A 67 3.31 -1.01 -1.01
N PHE A 68 4.20 -0.09 -1.36
CA PHE A 68 5.52 -0.42 -1.90
C PHE A 68 6.44 -1.09 -0.87
N TYR A 69 6.30 -0.82 0.43
CA TYR A 69 7.07 -1.54 1.47
C TYR A 69 6.79 -3.05 1.44
N PHE A 70 5.58 -3.44 1.05
CA PHE A 70 5.16 -4.85 0.96
C PHE A 70 5.35 -5.45 -0.44
N ALA A 71 5.87 -4.69 -1.41
CA ALA A 71 6.08 -5.17 -2.78
C ALA A 71 6.91 -6.48 -2.85
N PRO A 72 8.00 -6.67 -2.08
CA PRO A 72 8.74 -7.94 -2.09
C PRO A 72 7.92 -9.14 -1.65
N ILE A 73 7.01 -8.96 -0.67
CA ILE A 73 6.10 -9.99 -0.19
C ILE A 73 5.03 -10.27 -1.25
N ASN A 74 4.44 -9.21 -1.80
CA ASN A 74 3.42 -9.30 -2.84
C ASN A 74 3.96 -10.01 -4.09
N LEU A 75 5.23 -9.80 -4.43
CA LEU A 75 5.91 -10.50 -5.52
C LEU A 75 6.07 -12.00 -5.24
N LYS A 76 6.46 -12.38 -4.00
CA LYS A 76 6.56 -13.80 -3.61
C LYS A 76 5.20 -14.49 -3.60
N VAL A 77 4.15 -13.82 -3.10
CA VAL A 77 2.78 -14.35 -3.16
C VAL A 77 2.30 -14.47 -4.61
N ALA A 78 2.55 -13.46 -5.43
CA ALA A 78 2.19 -13.48 -6.84
C ALA A 78 2.84 -14.63 -7.59
N GLY A 79 4.12 -14.92 -7.33
CA GLY A 79 4.84 -16.07 -7.88
C GLY A 79 4.19 -17.40 -7.50
N HIS A 80 3.83 -17.57 -6.22
CA HIS A 80 3.14 -18.78 -5.75
C HIS A 80 1.75 -18.94 -6.38
N VAL A 81 0.95 -17.86 -6.41
CA VAL A 81 -0.39 -17.88 -7.02
C VAL A 81 -0.33 -18.13 -8.53
N ALA A 82 0.67 -17.58 -9.21
CA ALA A 82 0.90 -17.80 -10.63
C ALA A 82 1.26 -19.25 -10.96
N GLN A 83 2.07 -19.90 -10.11
CA GLN A 83 2.37 -21.34 -10.23
C GLN A 83 1.10 -22.20 -10.05
N LEU A 84 0.26 -21.89 -9.07
CA LEU A 84 -1.00 -22.60 -8.84
C LEU A 84 -2.02 -22.42 -9.97
N LYS A 85 -2.02 -21.25 -10.63
CA LYS A 85 -2.99 -20.89 -11.67
C LYS A 85 -2.47 -21.02 -13.10
N ASN A 86 -1.22 -21.45 -13.28
CA ASN A 86 -0.51 -21.48 -14.56
C ASN A 86 -0.63 -20.15 -15.34
N ASP A 87 -0.48 -19.01 -14.64
CA ASP A 87 -0.52 -17.65 -15.22
C ASP A 87 0.83 -16.94 -15.02
N ARG A 88 1.00 -15.74 -15.58
CA ARG A 88 2.21 -14.93 -15.42
C ARG A 88 2.26 -14.28 -14.04
N SER A 89 3.40 -14.45 -13.34
CA SER A 89 3.66 -13.85 -12.03
C SER A 89 3.43 -12.33 -11.99
N PHE A 90 3.87 -11.61 -13.02
CA PHE A 90 3.68 -10.16 -13.09
C PHE A 90 2.21 -9.74 -13.08
N LYS A 91 1.34 -10.47 -13.78
CA LYS A 91 -0.11 -10.18 -13.82
C LYS A 91 -0.76 -10.42 -12.45
N SER A 92 -0.36 -11.48 -11.75
CA SER A 92 -0.79 -11.74 -10.37
C SER A 92 -0.26 -10.67 -9.41
N PHE A 93 0.97 -10.21 -9.60
CA PHE A 93 1.59 -9.16 -8.78
C PHE A 93 0.83 -7.84 -8.91
N VAL A 94 0.56 -7.37 -10.13
CA VAL A 94 -0.19 -6.12 -10.35
C VAL A 94 -1.56 -6.19 -9.66
N LYS A 95 -2.29 -7.30 -9.81
CA LYS A 95 -3.59 -7.48 -9.14
C LYS A 95 -3.49 -7.38 -7.62
N ILE A 96 -2.52 -8.08 -7.02
CA ILE A 96 -2.31 -8.07 -5.56
C ILE A 96 -1.88 -6.67 -5.11
N GLN A 97 -0.94 -6.05 -5.83
CA GLN A 97 -0.42 -4.73 -5.50
C GLN A 97 -1.50 -3.66 -5.58
N THR A 98 -2.36 -3.69 -6.60
CA THR A 98 -3.49 -2.75 -6.70
C THR A 98 -4.44 -2.87 -5.51
N VAL A 99 -4.75 -4.10 -5.06
CA VAL A 99 -5.58 -4.30 -3.86
C VAL A 99 -4.91 -3.69 -2.62
N TRP A 100 -3.60 -3.90 -2.44
CA TRP A 100 -2.85 -3.29 -1.35
C TRP A 100 -2.87 -1.76 -1.39
N ILE A 101 -2.67 -1.15 -2.57
CA ILE A 101 -2.71 0.31 -2.72
C ILE A 101 -4.06 0.86 -2.27
N VAL A 102 -5.16 0.25 -2.70
CA VAL A 102 -6.52 0.68 -2.33
C VAL A 102 -6.77 0.49 -0.83
N CYS A 103 -6.42 -0.67 -0.27
CA CYS A 103 -6.56 -0.92 1.17
C CYS A 103 -5.75 0.09 2.00
N CYS A 104 -4.49 0.35 1.62
CA CYS A 104 -3.65 1.32 2.31
C CYS A 104 -4.16 2.75 2.17
N ALA A 105 -4.70 3.13 1.02
CA ALA A 105 -5.32 4.44 0.82
C ALA A 105 -6.54 4.64 1.74
N ILE A 106 -7.41 3.64 1.84
CA ILE A 106 -8.58 3.67 2.74
C ILE A 106 -8.14 3.76 4.20
N LEU A 107 -7.16 2.94 4.62
CA LEU A 107 -6.62 2.99 5.99
C LEU A 107 -5.99 4.35 6.31
N PHE A 108 -5.28 4.93 5.36
CA PHE A 108 -4.68 6.25 5.52
C PHE A 108 -5.75 7.34 5.66
N GLU A 109 -6.78 7.31 4.82
CA GLU A 109 -7.90 8.26 4.92
C GLU A 109 -8.61 8.17 6.27
N ILE A 110 -8.88 6.95 6.75
CA ILE A 110 -9.45 6.74 8.09
C ILE A 110 -8.52 7.33 9.17
N ALA A 111 -7.21 7.11 9.06
CA ALA A 111 -6.24 7.66 10.01
C ALA A 111 -6.22 9.19 9.99
N LEU A 112 -6.30 9.82 8.81
CA LEU A 112 -6.43 11.28 8.69
C LEU A 112 -7.73 11.78 9.33
N MET A 113 -8.86 11.15 9.01
CA MET A 113 -10.15 11.52 9.60
C MET A 113 -10.12 11.50 11.13
N ILE A 114 -9.50 10.47 11.72
CA ILE A 114 -9.32 10.37 13.17
C ILE A 114 -8.38 11.46 13.70
N ALA A 115 -7.26 11.70 13.02
CA ALA A 115 -6.25 12.66 13.45
C ALA A 115 -6.73 14.12 13.40
N PHE A 116 -7.64 14.46 12.49
CA PHE A 116 -8.19 15.81 12.33
C PHE A 116 -9.60 15.99 12.94
N MET A 117 -10.21 14.94 13.50
CA MET A 117 -11.47 15.02 14.28
C MET A 117 -11.28 15.40 15.75
N PHE A 118 -10.04 15.57 16.22
CA PHE A 118 -9.67 16.11 17.54
C PHE A 118 -8.87 17.40 17.36
#